data_AF-A0A7R9XVG7-F1
#
_entry.id   AF-A0A7R9XVG7-F1
#
_cell.length_a   1.000
_cell.length_b   1.000
_cell.length_c   1.000
_cell.angle_alpha   90.00
_cell.angle_beta   90.00
_cell.angle_gamma   90.00
#
_symmetry.space_group_name_H-M   'P 1'
#
loop_
_entity.id
_entity.type
_entity.pdbx_description
1 polymer ?
#
loop_
_entity_poly.entity_id
_entity_poly.type
_entity_poly.pdbx_seq_one_letter_code
_entity_poly.pdbx_strand_id
1 'polypeptide(L)'
;MGAAACAETEAFCEKTILRALREDAKLRAFLEDVRQRAMYHSPGDLAGYAHAVPNPTSLRFPEQLALGCCLAAGECKTDLQYAAPADGPEETEEEEAEAIARGEADARRAAGEILLAAASHEDAGKMPAVQLLGANAHACAPPAGESRCGAKLVDAYRRAGNAGYEVGNLRAGEALLARFSGSLIADETLGCPRADARNEAGDFADAATARALFKQLLASNEHDKRASKRLKELREAEDRVASGDGPSGKPDLAYAAADALVNAVLKGVFVIVVVVVPSFLARNTRFARAVRDVAWRYSGCAMIARQFRRELEFFRFAKPRVVNGGRAAARVERRQSAKKTAKAVMKEVMKAEAKKSL
;
A
#
# COMPACT_ATOMS: atom_id res chain seq x y z
N MET A 1 -12.36 3.87 -7.19
CA MET A 1 -11.62 5.14 -6.92
C MET A 1 -12.06 6.29 -7.83
N GLY A 2 -12.07 6.11 -9.16
CA GLY A 2 -12.33 7.21 -10.12
C GLY A 2 -13.65 7.96 -9.92
N ALA A 3 -14.80 7.27 -9.84
CA ALA A 3 -16.11 7.93 -9.71
C ALA A 3 -16.26 8.76 -8.43
N ALA A 4 -15.78 8.24 -7.29
CA ALA A 4 -15.78 8.99 -6.02
C ALA A 4 -14.84 10.22 -6.10
N ALA A 5 -13.67 10.07 -6.73
CA ALA A 5 -12.75 11.18 -6.94
C ALA A 5 -13.35 12.25 -7.87
N CYS A 6 -14.11 11.87 -8.90
CA CYS A 6 -14.85 12.80 -9.76
C CYS A 6 -15.89 13.59 -8.94
N ALA A 7 -16.78 12.89 -8.22
CA ALA A 7 -17.84 13.54 -7.45
C ALA A 7 -17.28 14.49 -6.37
N GLU A 8 -16.18 14.13 -5.72
CA GLU A 8 -15.53 15.00 -4.74
C GLU A 8 -14.85 16.21 -5.39
N THR A 9 -14.22 16.03 -6.56
CA THR A 9 -13.62 17.12 -7.33
C THR A 9 -14.70 18.11 -7.76
N GLU A 10 -15.78 17.60 -8.34
CA GLU A 10 -16.93 18.39 -8.79
C GLU A 10 -17.54 19.18 -7.62
N ALA A 11 -17.85 18.49 -6.52
CA ALA A 11 -18.41 19.11 -5.33
C ALA A 11 -17.49 20.17 -4.70
N PHE A 12 -16.18 19.93 -4.65
CA PHE A 12 -15.22 20.90 -4.12
C PHE A 12 -15.14 22.14 -5.01
N CYS A 13 -15.06 21.93 -6.33
CA CYS A 13 -15.02 23.01 -7.31
C CYS A 13 -16.27 23.89 -7.24
N GLU A 14 -17.48 23.30 -7.21
CA GLU A 14 -18.73 24.05 -7.10
C GLU A 14 -18.84 24.83 -5.79
N LYS A 15 -18.62 24.17 -4.65
CA LYS A 15 -18.91 24.75 -3.33
C LYS A 15 -17.88 25.75 -2.87
N THR A 16 -16.63 25.60 -3.31
CA THR A 16 -15.49 26.37 -2.79
C THR A 16 -14.96 27.33 -3.84
N ILE A 17 -14.49 26.81 -4.97
CA ILE A 17 -13.73 27.59 -5.96
C ILE A 17 -14.67 28.44 -6.82
N LEU A 18 -15.65 27.83 -7.48
CA LEU A 18 -16.63 28.53 -8.32
C LEU A 18 -17.47 29.52 -7.52
N ARG A 19 -17.79 29.20 -6.25
CA ARG A 19 -18.44 30.14 -5.35
C ARG A 19 -17.57 31.38 -5.08
N ALA A 20 -16.29 31.19 -4.73
CA ALA A 20 -15.36 32.29 -4.50
C ALA A 20 -15.11 33.12 -5.79
N LEU A 21 -15.08 32.45 -6.95
CA LEU A 21 -14.90 33.11 -8.24
C LEU A 21 -16.03 34.09 -8.58
N ARG A 22 -17.28 33.79 -8.20
CA ARG A 22 -18.40 34.72 -8.42
C ARG A 22 -18.19 36.07 -7.73
N GLU A 23 -17.41 36.10 -6.66
CA GLU A 23 -17.11 37.32 -5.90
C GLU A 23 -15.90 38.09 -6.49
N ASP A 24 -15.03 37.43 -7.28
CA ASP A 24 -13.86 38.04 -7.92
C ASP A 24 -14.14 38.45 -9.38
N ALA A 25 -14.24 39.75 -9.64
CA ALA A 25 -14.51 40.27 -10.98
C ALA A 25 -13.36 40.03 -11.98
N LYS A 26 -12.10 39.97 -11.51
CA LYS A 26 -10.94 39.79 -12.41
C LYS A 26 -10.85 38.35 -12.90
N LEU A 27 -11.06 37.38 -12.00
CA LEU A 27 -11.05 35.97 -12.39
C LEU A 27 -12.25 35.60 -13.26
N ARG A 28 -13.41 36.22 -13.04
CA ARG A 28 -14.56 36.08 -13.97
C ARG A 28 -14.25 36.60 -15.35
N ALA A 29 -13.71 37.82 -15.46
CA ALA A 29 -13.32 38.39 -16.75
C ALA A 29 -12.27 37.51 -17.47
N PHE A 30 -11.32 36.94 -16.72
CA PHE A 30 -10.36 35.97 -17.27
C PHE A 30 -11.06 34.74 -17.85
N LEU A 31 -11.99 34.12 -17.11
CA LEU A 31 -12.71 32.94 -17.59
C LEU A 31 -13.57 33.26 -18.81
N GLU A 32 -14.25 34.40 -18.83
CA GLU A 32 -15.03 34.86 -19.98
C GLU A 32 -14.14 35.04 -21.23
N ASP A 33 -12.96 35.66 -21.08
CA ASP A 33 -12.00 35.83 -22.17
C ASP A 33 -11.43 34.49 -22.68
N VAL A 34 -11.12 33.55 -21.79
CA VAL A 34 -10.71 32.19 -22.18
C VAL A 34 -11.82 31.46 -22.91
N ARG A 35 -13.06 31.52 -22.42
CA ARG A 35 -14.23 30.89 -23.06
C ARG A 35 -14.51 31.48 -24.44
N GLN A 36 -14.47 32.80 -24.58
CA GLN A 36 -14.65 33.46 -25.88
C GLN A 36 -13.58 33.04 -26.90
N ARG A 37 -12.30 32.98 -26.49
CA ARG A 37 -11.23 32.49 -27.34
C ARG A 37 -11.41 31.01 -27.70
N ALA A 38 -11.82 30.19 -26.75
CA ALA A 38 -12.07 28.78 -26.99
C ALA A 38 -13.20 28.58 -28.02
N MET A 39 -14.33 29.27 -27.83
CA MET A 39 -15.46 29.26 -28.78
C MET A 39 -15.08 29.79 -30.16
N TYR A 40 -14.20 30.80 -30.24
CA TYR A 40 -13.72 31.33 -31.52
C TYR A 40 -12.88 30.31 -32.30
N HIS A 41 -12.06 29.51 -31.60
CA HIS A 41 -11.15 28.55 -32.24
C HIS A 41 -11.81 27.19 -32.53
N SER A 42 -12.58 26.65 -31.60
CA SER A 42 -13.28 25.37 -31.75
C SER A 42 -14.56 25.38 -30.89
N PRO A 43 -15.71 25.82 -31.43
CA PRO A 43 -16.95 25.86 -30.67
C PRO A 43 -17.41 24.44 -30.32
N GLY A 44 -17.80 24.22 -29.06
CA GLY A 44 -18.24 22.90 -28.60
C GLY A 44 -17.11 21.91 -28.31
N ASP A 45 -15.84 22.26 -28.54
CA ASP A 45 -14.73 21.31 -28.47
C ASP A 45 -13.63 21.78 -27.51
N LEU A 46 -13.04 20.82 -26.80
CA LEU A 46 -11.95 21.04 -25.87
C LEU A 46 -10.71 21.60 -26.57
N ALA A 47 -10.51 21.31 -27.85
CA ALA A 47 -9.40 21.88 -28.63
C ALA A 47 -9.39 23.42 -28.56
N GLY A 48 -10.56 24.06 -28.46
CA GLY A 48 -10.66 25.51 -28.28
C GLY A 48 -9.95 25.99 -27.02
N TYR A 49 -10.10 25.27 -25.90
CA TYR A 49 -9.42 25.60 -24.64
C TYR A 49 -7.92 25.37 -24.71
N ALA A 50 -7.46 24.35 -25.43
CA ALA A 50 -6.04 24.13 -25.69
C ALA A 50 -5.43 25.26 -26.53
N HIS A 51 -6.18 25.84 -27.47
CA HIS A 51 -5.75 27.03 -28.22
C HIS A 51 -5.77 28.30 -27.36
N ALA A 52 -6.80 28.47 -26.52
CA ALA A 52 -6.92 29.64 -25.63
C ALA A 52 -5.85 29.65 -24.53
N VAL A 53 -5.47 28.46 -24.02
CA VAL A 53 -4.41 28.28 -23.03
C VAL A 53 -3.48 27.13 -23.47
N PRO A 54 -2.48 27.41 -24.33
CA PRO A 54 -1.57 26.38 -24.83
C PRO A 54 -0.68 25.77 -23.75
N ASN A 55 -0.41 26.52 -22.68
CA ASN A 55 0.39 26.04 -21.56
C ASN A 55 -0.28 26.39 -20.22
N PRO A 56 -0.98 25.43 -19.58
CA PRO A 56 -1.60 25.62 -18.27
C PRO A 56 -0.66 26.09 -17.15
N THR A 57 0.62 25.74 -17.24
CA THR A 57 1.62 26.11 -16.22
C THR A 57 2.00 27.60 -16.26
N SER A 58 1.66 28.30 -17.35
CA SER A 58 1.88 29.74 -17.48
C SER A 58 0.83 30.60 -16.79
N LEU A 59 -0.32 30.00 -16.45
CA LEU A 59 -1.39 30.67 -15.71
C LEU A 59 -0.98 30.86 -14.24
N ARG A 60 -1.49 31.93 -13.63
CA ARG A 60 -1.32 32.14 -12.19
C ARG A 60 -2.11 31.09 -11.42
N PHE A 61 -1.68 30.78 -10.19
CA PHE A 61 -2.38 29.83 -9.31
C PHE A 61 -3.91 29.97 -9.26
N PRO A 62 -4.50 31.17 -9.01
CA PRO A 62 -5.95 31.30 -8.99
C PRO A 62 -6.60 31.12 -10.37
N GLU A 63 -5.90 31.43 -11.46
CA GLU A 63 -6.38 31.22 -12.83
C GLU A 63 -6.38 29.72 -13.19
N GLN A 64 -5.37 28.96 -12.75
CA GLN A 64 -5.33 27.50 -12.88
C GLN A 64 -6.50 26.85 -12.13
N LEU A 65 -6.75 27.26 -10.88
CA LEU A 65 -7.89 26.77 -10.11
C LEU A 65 -9.22 27.13 -10.78
N ALA A 66 -9.33 28.36 -11.29
CA ALA A 66 -10.54 28.82 -11.96
C ALA A 66 -10.85 28.00 -13.21
N LEU A 67 -9.89 27.89 -14.12
CA LEU A 67 -10.09 27.16 -15.38
C LEU A 67 -10.29 25.67 -15.13
N GLY A 68 -9.46 25.07 -14.27
CA GLY A 68 -9.57 23.65 -13.92
C GLY A 68 -10.93 23.30 -13.29
N CYS A 69 -11.41 24.11 -12.36
CA CYS A 69 -12.74 23.89 -11.77
C CYS A 69 -13.90 24.25 -12.69
N CYS A 70 -13.71 25.21 -13.61
CA CYS A 70 -14.70 25.53 -14.63
C CYS A 70 -14.90 24.35 -15.59
N LEU A 71 -13.82 23.67 -16.00
CA LEU A 71 -13.85 22.48 -16.87
C LEU A 71 -14.34 21.23 -16.11
N ALA A 72 -14.00 21.08 -14.82
CA ALA A 72 -14.43 19.94 -14.03
C ALA A 72 -15.93 19.98 -13.69
N ALA A 73 -16.48 21.15 -13.35
CA ALA A 73 -17.81 21.26 -12.73
C ALA A 73 -18.58 22.56 -13.03
N GLY A 74 -18.03 23.46 -13.85
CA GLY A 74 -18.58 24.81 -14.04
C GLY A 74 -19.13 25.05 -15.44
N GLU A 75 -19.29 26.34 -15.77
CA GLU A 75 -19.89 26.82 -17.02
C GLU A 75 -19.06 26.47 -18.27
N CYS A 76 -17.76 26.19 -18.13
CA CYS A 76 -16.93 25.75 -19.26
C CYS A 76 -17.35 24.35 -19.74
N LYS A 77 -17.97 23.55 -18.87
CA LYS A 77 -18.51 22.24 -19.24
C LYS A 77 -19.72 22.38 -20.17
N THR A 78 -20.59 23.37 -19.95
CA THR A 78 -21.76 23.60 -20.83
C THR A 78 -21.34 24.09 -22.21
N ASP A 79 -20.21 24.80 -22.33
CA ASP A 79 -19.70 25.25 -23.62
C ASP A 79 -19.33 24.09 -24.56
N LEU A 80 -19.02 22.92 -24.00
CA LEU A 80 -18.69 21.69 -24.74
C LEU A 80 -19.91 20.89 -25.18
N GLN A 81 -21.09 21.22 -24.64
CA GLN A 81 -22.35 20.58 -25.03
C GLN A 81 -22.95 21.22 -26.28
N TYR A 82 -22.45 22.39 -26.72
CA TYR A 82 -22.88 23.10 -27.93
C TYR A 82 -22.26 22.55 -29.23
N ALA A 83 -21.75 21.32 -29.22
CA ALA A 83 -20.95 20.72 -30.29
C ALA A 83 -21.76 20.16 -31.48
N ALA A 84 -23.07 20.38 -31.58
CA ALA A 84 -23.83 19.93 -32.73
C ALA A 84 -23.44 20.80 -33.96
N PRO A 85 -22.86 20.23 -35.02
CA PRO A 85 -22.60 20.98 -36.25
C PRO A 85 -23.94 21.38 -36.88
N ALA A 86 -24.17 22.68 -37.07
CA ALA A 86 -25.38 23.19 -37.71
C ALA A 86 -25.57 22.69 -39.17
N ASP A 87 -24.50 22.20 -39.80
CA ASP A 87 -24.46 21.83 -41.22
C ASP A 87 -24.02 20.36 -41.48
N GLY A 88 -24.05 19.50 -40.45
CA GLY A 88 -23.80 18.06 -40.60
C GLY A 88 -25.03 17.27 -41.03
N PRO A 89 -24.90 16.03 -41.55
CA PRO A 89 -26.03 15.11 -41.58
C PRO A 89 -26.62 15.03 -40.16
N GLU A 90 -27.95 14.98 -40.02
CA GLU A 90 -28.60 14.80 -38.71
C GLU A 90 -27.95 13.60 -38.00
N GLU A 91 -27.13 13.89 -36.99
CA GLU A 91 -26.57 12.86 -36.12
C GLU A 91 -27.75 12.24 -35.37
N THR A 92 -27.70 10.91 -35.23
CA THR A 92 -28.70 10.24 -34.40
C THR A 92 -28.57 10.72 -32.94
N GLU A 93 -29.68 10.69 -32.18
CA GLU A 93 -29.65 11.06 -30.75
C GLU A 93 -28.58 10.26 -29.95
N GLU A 94 -28.25 9.04 -30.40
CA GLU A 94 -27.19 8.22 -29.82
C GLU A 94 -25.77 8.75 -30.15
N GLU A 95 -25.51 9.18 -31.38
CA GLU A 95 -24.22 9.74 -31.79
C GLU A 95 -23.92 11.08 -31.11
N GLU A 96 -24.94 11.94 -30.97
CA GLU A 96 -24.84 13.21 -30.24
C GLU A 96 -24.54 12.96 -28.75
N ALA A 97 -25.25 12.02 -28.12
CA ALA A 97 -25.00 11.64 -26.72
C ALA A 97 -23.57 11.08 -26.52
N GLU A 98 -23.06 10.28 -27.46
CA GLU A 98 -21.68 9.78 -27.43
C GLU A 98 -20.64 10.88 -27.66
N ALA A 99 -20.92 11.87 -28.52
CA ALA A 99 -20.05 13.02 -28.73
C ALA A 99 -19.96 13.89 -27.46
N ILE A 100 -21.10 14.19 -26.83
CA ILE A 100 -21.16 14.92 -25.56
C ILE A 100 -20.40 14.15 -24.47
N ALA A 101 -20.63 12.85 -24.33
CA ALA A 101 -19.94 12.03 -23.33
C ALA A 101 -18.41 12.02 -23.51
N ARG A 102 -17.93 11.98 -24.77
CA ARG A 102 -16.50 12.09 -25.10
C ARG A 102 -15.95 13.47 -24.74
N GLY A 103 -16.63 14.54 -25.16
CA GLY A 103 -16.24 15.91 -24.83
C GLY A 103 -16.16 16.14 -23.32
N GLU A 104 -17.13 15.65 -22.54
CA GLU A 104 -17.09 15.71 -21.08
C GLU A 104 -15.93 14.91 -20.46
N ALA A 105 -15.62 13.74 -21.03
CA ALA A 105 -14.50 12.92 -20.56
C ALA A 105 -13.15 13.62 -20.81
N ASP A 106 -12.98 14.22 -21.97
CA ASP A 106 -11.76 14.96 -22.32
C ASP A 106 -11.63 16.26 -21.50
N ALA A 107 -12.74 16.96 -21.25
CA ALA A 107 -12.75 18.13 -20.37
C ALA A 107 -12.26 17.79 -18.96
N ARG A 108 -12.72 16.67 -18.42
CA ARG A 108 -12.26 16.18 -17.12
C ARG A 108 -10.78 15.82 -17.13
N ARG A 109 -10.25 15.28 -18.23
CA ARG A 109 -8.80 15.02 -18.37
C ARG A 109 -8.00 16.32 -18.33
N ALA A 110 -8.39 17.31 -19.14
CA ALA A 110 -7.74 18.62 -19.14
C ALA A 110 -7.84 19.31 -17.77
N ALA A 111 -9.01 19.25 -17.12
CA ALA A 111 -9.17 19.73 -15.76
C ALA A 111 -8.22 19.01 -14.78
N GLY A 112 -8.06 17.70 -14.91
CA GLY A 112 -7.12 16.90 -14.13
C GLY A 112 -5.67 17.37 -14.28
N GLU A 113 -5.23 17.67 -15.50
CA GLU A 113 -3.88 18.19 -15.77
C GLU A 113 -3.69 19.60 -15.17
N ILE A 114 -4.65 20.50 -15.38
CA ILE A 114 -4.59 21.88 -14.88
C ILE A 114 -4.60 21.91 -13.34
N LEU A 115 -5.49 21.14 -12.71
CA LEU A 115 -5.60 21.08 -11.25
C LEU A 115 -4.40 20.37 -10.61
N LEU A 116 -3.79 19.40 -11.29
CA LEU A 116 -2.54 18.80 -10.83
C LEU A 116 -1.38 19.81 -10.92
N ALA A 117 -1.33 20.62 -11.98
CA ALA A 117 -0.37 21.72 -12.09
C ALA A 117 -0.56 22.73 -10.93
N ALA A 118 -1.81 23.13 -10.66
CA ALA A 118 -2.15 23.99 -9.52
C ALA A 118 -1.70 23.38 -8.18
N ALA A 119 -1.92 22.08 -7.97
CA ALA A 119 -1.48 21.36 -6.77
C ALA A 119 0.05 21.34 -6.58
N SER A 120 0.81 21.52 -7.66
CA SER A 120 2.27 21.61 -7.63
C SER A 120 2.82 23.04 -7.55
N HIS A 121 1.95 24.05 -7.62
CA HIS A 121 2.33 25.45 -7.54
C HIS A 121 2.86 25.80 -6.14
N GLU A 122 3.80 26.74 -6.04
CA GLU A 122 4.40 27.16 -4.76
C GLU A 122 3.36 27.61 -3.72
N ASP A 123 2.33 28.32 -4.16
CA ASP A 123 1.21 28.77 -3.33
C ASP A 123 0.26 27.65 -2.87
N ALA A 124 0.33 26.45 -3.44
CA ALA A 124 -0.49 25.32 -3.00
C ALA A 124 -0.20 24.91 -1.55
N GLY A 125 0.99 25.22 -1.03
CA GLY A 125 1.34 25.03 0.38
C GLY A 125 0.47 25.84 1.35
N LYS A 126 -0.10 26.96 0.89
CA LYS A 126 -1.02 27.80 1.68
C LYS A 126 -2.46 27.26 1.67
N MET A 127 -2.77 26.38 0.71
CA MET A 127 -4.10 25.79 0.54
C MET A 127 -3.98 24.27 0.33
N PRO A 128 -3.68 23.49 1.37
CA PRO A 128 -3.43 22.06 1.22
C PRO A 128 -4.63 21.25 0.68
N ALA A 129 -5.86 21.79 0.75
CA ALA A 129 -7.04 21.22 0.09
C ALA A 129 -6.88 21.13 -1.44
N VAL A 130 -6.12 22.06 -2.04
CA VAL A 130 -5.83 22.08 -3.48
C VAL A 130 -4.94 20.90 -3.88
N GLN A 131 -4.05 20.44 -3.00
CA GLN A 131 -3.23 19.26 -3.27
C GLN A 131 -4.09 18.00 -3.38
N LEU A 132 -5.08 17.86 -2.49
CA LEU A 132 -6.05 16.77 -2.55
C LEU A 132 -6.96 16.91 -3.78
N LEU A 133 -7.40 18.13 -4.11
CA LEU A 133 -8.19 18.41 -5.30
C LEU A 133 -7.48 17.98 -6.59
N GLY A 134 -6.23 18.38 -6.78
CA GLY A 134 -5.45 18.00 -7.97
C GLY A 134 -5.26 16.48 -8.08
N ALA A 135 -5.00 15.81 -6.95
CA ALA A 135 -4.92 14.35 -6.93
C ALA A 135 -6.26 13.68 -7.27
N ASN A 136 -7.38 14.19 -6.75
CA ASN A 136 -8.72 13.67 -7.05
C ASN A 136 -9.10 13.89 -8.51
N ALA A 137 -8.83 15.08 -9.06
CA ALA A 137 -9.09 15.41 -10.46
C ALA A 137 -8.32 14.48 -11.40
N HIS A 138 -7.03 14.24 -11.09
CA HIS A 138 -6.20 13.30 -11.83
C HIS A 138 -6.70 11.84 -11.70
N ALA A 139 -7.15 11.42 -10.52
CA ALA A 139 -7.72 10.09 -10.32
C ALA A 139 -9.08 9.90 -11.03
N CYS A 140 -9.87 10.97 -11.16
CA CYS A 140 -11.12 10.98 -11.88
C CYS A 140 -10.91 10.64 -13.36
N ALA A 141 -10.06 11.42 -14.03
CA ALA A 141 -9.77 11.28 -15.45
C ALA A 141 -8.25 11.41 -15.67
N PRO A 142 -7.51 10.29 -15.58
CA PRO A 142 -6.07 10.34 -15.79
C PRO A 142 -5.77 10.75 -17.25
N PRO A 143 -4.69 11.51 -17.48
CA PRO A 143 -4.25 11.87 -18.81
C PRO A 143 -3.78 10.65 -19.61
N ALA A 144 -3.67 10.81 -20.93
CA ALA A 144 -3.32 9.71 -21.83
C ALA A 144 -1.97 9.07 -21.43
N GLY A 145 -1.97 7.74 -21.29
CA GLY A 145 -0.78 6.97 -20.88
C GLY A 145 -0.50 6.94 -19.38
N GLU A 146 -1.29 7.64 -18.56
CA GLU A 146 -1.20 7.55 -17.09
C GLU A 146 -2.31 6.67 -16.51
N SER A 147 -2.00 6.03 -15.37
CA SER A 147 -2.94 5.14 -14.70
C SER A 147 -3.41 5.73 -13.36
N ARG A 148 -4.63 5.35 -12.95
CA ARG A 148 -5.22 5.72 -11.65
C ARG A 148 -4.45 5.20 -10.42
N CYS A 149 -3.37 4.45 -10.64
CA CYS A 149 -2.50 3.89 -9.61
C CYS A 149 -1.02 4.12 -9.93
N GLY A 150 -0.73 5.03 -10.86
CA GLY A 150 0.62 5.40 -11.25
C GLY A 150 1.36 6.10 -10.11
N ALA A 151 2.70 6.09 -10.17
CA ALA A 151 3.55 6.74 -9.17
C ALA A 151 3.22 8.23 -8.99
N LYS A 152 2.95 8.95 -10.09
CA LYS A 152 2.57 10.37 -10.07
C LYS A 152 1.35 10.66 -9.19
N LEU A 153 0.30 9.84 -9.32
CA LEU A 153 -0.91 10.01 -8.52
C LEU A 153 -0.69 9.63 -7.04
N VAL A 154 0.04 8.54 -6.79
CA VAL A 154 0.42 8.14 -5.42
C VAL A 154 1.20 9.28 -4.74
N ASP A 155 2.18 9.87 -5.44
CA ASP A 155 2.96 10.99 -4.92
C ASP A 155 2.11 12.24 -4.70
N ALA A 156 1.15 12.54 -5.59
CA ALA A 156 0.21 13.63 -5.40
C ALA A 156 -0.64 13.46 -4.13
N TYR A 157 -1.17 12.26 -3.90
CA TYR A 157 -1.93 11.94 -2.68
C TYR A 157 -1.07 11.98 -1.41
N ARG A 158 0.19 11.52 -1.48
CA ARG A 158 1.13 11.62 -0.36
C ARG A 158 1.48 13.06 -0.02
N ARG A 159 1.64 13.93 -1.02
CA ARG A 159 1.84 15.37 -0.78
C ARG A 159 0.67 15.96 0.01
N ALA A 160 -0.57 15.69 -0.43
CA ALA A 160 -1.77 16.12 0.27
C ALA A 160 -1.83 15.58 1.72
N GLY A 161 -1.47 14.30 1.90
CA GLY A 161 -1.36 13.67 3.22
C GLY A 161 -0.35 14.33 4.14
N ASN A 162 0.86 14.58 3.63
CA ASN A 162 1.93 15.24 4.37
C ASN A 162 1.61 16.71 4.69
N ALA A 163 0.72 17.35 3.91
CA ALA A 163 0.28 18.71 4.14
C ALA A 163 -0.90 18.81 5.14
N GLY A 164 -1.33 17.69 5.74
CA GLY A 164 -2.31 17.65 6.82
C GLY A 164 -3.67 17.06 6.45
N TYR A 165 -3.90 16.66 5.19
CA TYR A 165 -5.13 15.96 4.78
C TYR A 165 -4.90 14.45 4.79
N GLU A 166 -5.08 13.80 5.94
CA GLU A 166 -4.80 12.38 6.13
C GLU A 166 -5.52 11.45 5.13
N VAL A 167 -6.69 11.87 4.62
CA VAL A 167 -7.40 11.22 3.51
C VAL A 167 -6.48 10.99 2.29
N GLY A 168 -5.54 11.90 2.03
CA GLY A 168 -4.53 11.75 0.98
C GLY A 168 -3.63 10.53 1.22
N ASN A 169 -3.10 10.36 2.43
CA ASN A 169 -2.30 9.17 2.78
C ASN A 169 -3.12 7.88 2.68
N LEU A 170 -4.41 7.93 3.03
CA LEU A 170 -5.31 6.80 2.88
C LEU A 170 -5.47 6.41 1.41
N ARG A 171 -5.72 7.38 0.52
CA ARG A 171 -5.88 7.14 -0.93
C ARG A 171 -4.58 6.69 -1.60
N ALA A 172 -3.45 7.25 -1.19
CA ALA A 172 -2.14 6.78 -1.63
C ALA A 172 -1.92 5.30 -1.25
N GLY A 173 -2.25 4.93 -0.01
CA GLY A 173 -2.19 3.55 0.45
C GLY A 173 -3.15 2.63 -0.32
N GLU A 174 -4.37 3.08 -0.60
CA GLU A 174 -5.35 2.32 -1.38
C GLU A 174 -4.88 2.11 -2.84
N ALA A 175 -4.28 3.12 -3.47
CA ALA A 175 -3.73 3.01 -4.82
C ALA A 175 -2.53 2.04 -4.88
N LEU A 176 -1.65 2.06 -3.88
CA LEU A 176 -0.53 1.12 -3.74
C LEU A 176 -1.01 -0.31 -3.45
N LEU A 177 -1.99 -0.47 -2.56
CA LEU A 177 -2.63 -1.76 -2.30
C LEU A 177 -3.21 -2.33 -3.59
N ALA A 178 -3.93 -1.51 -4.36
CA ALA A 178 -4.54 -1.94 -5.61
C ALA A 178 -3.51 -2.30 -6.69
N ARG A 179 -2.39 -1.56 -6.75
CA ARG A 179 -1.26 -1.88 -7.63
C ARG A 179 -0.58 -3.20 -7.22
N PHE A 180 -0.35 -3.40 -5.93
CA PHE A 180 0.23 -4.63 -5.38
C PHE A 180 -0.69 -5.83 -5.59
N SER A 181 -1.97 -5.70 -5.24
CA SER A 181 -2.93 -6.80 -5.29
C SER A 181 -3.30 -7.18 -6.72
N GLY A 182 -3.26 -6.24 -7.66
CA GLY A 182 -3.75 -6.49 -9.02
C GLY A 182 -5.15 -7.12 -8.98
N SER A 183 -5.31 -8.26 -9.67
CA SER A 183 -6.56 -9.05 -9.67
C SER A 183 -6.69 -10.06 -8.53
N LEU A 184 -5.74 -10.11 -7.59
CA LEU A 184 -5.73 -11.08 -6.48
C LEU A 184 -6.82 -10.78 -5.45
N ILE A 185 -7.28 -9.53 -5.37
CA ILE A 185 -8.44 -9.14 -4.58
C ILE A 185 -9.59 -8.86 -5.56
N ALA A 186 -10.72 -9.51 -5.34
CA ALA A 186 -11.94 -9.39 -6.16
C ALA A 186 -12.65 -8.02 -6.08
N ASP A 187 -11.98 -7.01 -5.53
CA ASP A 187 -12.56 -5.69 -5.34
C ASP A 187 -12.22 -4.83 -6.56
N GLU A 188 -12.98 -5.04 -7.65
CA GLU A 188 -12.96 -4.23 -8.88
C GLU A 188 -13.13 -2.73 -8.59
N THR A 189 -13.62 -2.37 -7.39
CA THR A 189 -13.83 -1.00 -6.93
C THR A 189 -12.55 -0.16 -6.81
N LEU A 190 -11.38 -0.81 -6.72
CA LEU A 190 -10.09 -0.13 -6.62
C LEU A 190 -9.58 0.36 -8.01
N GLY A 191 -10.02 -0.28 -9.10
CA GLY A 191 -10.07 0.33 -10.44
C GLY A 191 -8.73 0.77 -11.05
N CYS A 192 -7.63 0.07 -10.80
CA CYS A 192 -6.39 0.25 -11.56
C CYS A 192 -6.49 -0.52 -12.88
N PRO A 193 -6.51 0.14 -14.05
CA PRO A 193 -6.32 -0.58 -15.31
C PRO A 193 -4.90 -1.17 -15.37
N ARG A 194 -4.77 -2.39 -15.90
CA ARG A 194 -3.48 -3.05 -16.14
C ARG A 194 -2.62 -2.15 -17.03
N ALA A 195 -1.54 -1.59 -16.49
CA ALA A 195 -0.47 -1.05 -17.31
C ALA A 195 0.42 -2.22 -17.73
N ASP A 196 0.04 -2.87 -18.84
CA ASP A 196 0.78 -3.90 -19.58
C ASP A 196 1.26 -5.14 -18.81
N ALA A 197 1.43 -6.25 -19.53
CA ALA A 197 1.81 -7.56 -19.00
C ALA A 197 3.22 -7.64 -18.35
N ARG A 198 3.85 -6.51 -18.04
CA ARG A 198 5.19 -6.40 -17.43
C ARG A 198 5.19 -5.79 -16.02
N ASN A 199 4.08 -5.27 -15.55
CA ASN A 199 3.93 -4.87 -14.15
C ASN A 199 3.28 -6.02 -13.39
N GLU A 200 4.13 -6.95 -12.97
CA GLU A 200 3.75 -8.10 -12.15
C GLU A 200 3.10 -7.59 -10.86
N ALA A 201 1.84 -7.99 -10.62
CA ALA A 201 1.27 -7.88 -9.28
C ALA A 201 2.24 -8.54 -8.28
N GLY A 202 2.35 -7.99 -7.07
CA GLY A 202 3.26 -8.51 -6.06
C GLY A 202 4.54 -7.70 -5.81
N ASP A 203 4.64 -6.43 -6.24
CA ASP A 203 5.76 -5.58 -5.79
C ASP A 203 5.68 -5.33 -4.27
N PHE A 204 6.53 -6.02 -3.52
CA PHE A 204 6.60 -5.89 -2.07
C PHE A 204 7.01 -4.49 -1.58
N ALA A 205 7.62 -3.65 -2.43
CA ALA A 205 7.90 -2.26 -2.10
C ALA A 205 6.60 -1.45 -1.95
N ASP A 206 5.60 -1.73 -2.78
CA ASP A 206 4.28 -1.12 -2.71
C ASP A 206 3.52 -1.57 -1.48
N ALA A 207 3.56 -2.87 -1.19
CA ALA A 207 2.97 -3.43 0.03
C ALA A 207 3.61 -2.81 1.29
N ALA A 208 4.93 -2.70 1.34
CA ALA A 208 5.64 -2.09 2.46
C ALA A 208 5.25 -0.62 2.64
N THR A 209 5.15 0.14 1.54
CA THR A 209 4.78 1.56 1.57
C THR A 209 3.32 1.74 1.97
N ALA A 210 2.40 0.97 1.40
CA ALA A 210 0.98 0.97 1.77
C ALA A 210 0.79 0.64 3.25
N ARG A 211 1.50 -0.39 3.75
CA ARG A 211 1.49 -0.77 5.17
C ARG A 211 1.96 0.36 6.08
N ALA A 212 3.02 1.08 5.70
CA ALA A 212 3.52 2.21 6.47
C ALA A 212 2.47 3.34 6.56
N LEU A 213 1.84 3.69 5.43
CA LEU A 213 0.79 4.70 5.36
C LEU A 213 -0.43 4.32 6.21
N PHE A 214 -0.94 3.09 6.07
CA PHE A 214 -2.09 2.65 6.87
C PHE A 214 -1.79 2.56 8.36
N LYS A 215 -0.57 2.15 8.75
CA LYS A 215 -0.17 2.14 10.18
C LYS A 215 -0.13 3.54 10.78
N GLN A 216 0.31 4.54 10.03
CA GLN A 216 0.27 5.93 10.49
C GLN A 216 -1.18 6.39 10.75
N LEU A 217 -2.11 6.01 9.86
CA LEU A 217 -3.54 6.33 10.00
C LEU A 217 -4.26 5.56 11.12
N LEU A 218 -3.66 4.51 11.70
CA LEU A 218 -4.20 3.89 12.91
C LEU A 218 -4.03 4.77 14.15
N ALA A 219 -3.08 5.70 14.12
CA ALA A 219 -2.91 6.67 15.20
C ALA A 219 -3.94 7.80 15.13
N SER A 220 -4.64 7.96 14.00
CA SER A 220 -5.69 8.96 13.85
C SER A 220 -7.08 8.37 14.07
N ASN A 221 -7.92 9.08 14.80
CA ASN A 221 -9.26 8.60 15.18
C ASN A 221 -10.26 8.61 14.01
N GLU A 222 -9.97 9.33 12.92
CA GLU A 222 -10.91 9.54 11.82
C GLU A 222 -10.88 8.41 10.78
N HIS A 223 -9.72 7.75 10.61
CA HIS A 223 -9.50 6.76 9.56
C HIS A 223 -9.08 5.38 10.07
N ASP A 224 -9.06 5.17 11.39
CA ASP A 224 -8.66 3.93 12.05
C ASP A 224 -9.38 2.67 11.52
N LYS A 225 -10.70 2.73 11.37
CA LYS A 225 -11.55 1.61 10.91
C LYS A 225 -11.26 1.26 9.46
N ARG A 226 -11.08 2.28 8.61
CA ARG A 226 -10.79 2.06 7.19
C ARG A 226 -9.35 1.59 7.00
N ALA A 227 -8.39 2.20 7.67
CA ALA A 227 -6.98 1.79 7.65
C ALA A 227 -6.79 0.35 8.18
N SER A 228 -7.45 -0.02 9.27
CA SER A 228 -7.39 -1.39 9.82
C SER A 228 -8.00 -2.42 8.88
N LYS A 229 -9.10 -2.08 8.18
CA LYS A 229 -9.66 -2.93 7.12
C LYS A 229 -8.67 -3.12 5.98
N ARG A 230 -8.08 -2.04 5.45
CA ARG A 230 -7.08 -2.11 4.36
C ARG A 230 -5.81 -2.86 4.76
N LEU A 231 -5.39 -2.80 6.02
CA LEU A 231 -4.27 -3.62 6.52
C LEU A 231 -4.58 -5.12 6.54
N LYS A 232 -5.84 -5.51 6.76
CA LYS A 232 -6.26 -6.93 6.65
C LYS A 232 -6.24 -7.37 5.19
N GLU A 233 -6.82 -6.57 4.29
CA GLU A 233 -6.80 -6.83 2.85
C GLU A 233 -5.38 -6.93 2.30
N LEU A 234 -4.47 -6.05 2.75
CA LEU A 234 -3.06 -6.12 2.38
C LEU A 234 -2.40 -7.43 2.82
N ARG A 235 -2.65 -7.88 4.05
CA ARG A 235 -2.13 -9.18 4.54
C ARG A 235 -2.70 -10.34 3.74
N GLU A 236 -3.99 -10.32 3.42
CA GLU A 236 -4.63 -11.33 2.58
C GLU A 236 -4.01 -11.38 1.18
N ALA A 237 -3.70 -10.22 0.58
CA ALA A 237 -2.99 -10.18 -0.69
C ALA A 237 -1.56 -10.71 -0.57
N GLU A 238 -0.82 -10.33 0.47
CA GLU A 238 0.54 -10.82 0.72
C GLU A 238 0.56 -12.35 0.91
N ASP A 239 -0.42 -12.91 1.64
CA ASP A 239 -0.57 -14.34 1.83
C ASP A 239 -0.89 -15.07 0.52
N ARG A 240 -1.72 -14.48 -0.36
CA ARG A 240 -2.04 -15.04 -1.70
C ARG A 240 -0.86 -14.97 -2.67
N VAL A 241 -0.06 -13.91 -2.62
CA VAL A 241 1.20 -13.81 -3.39
C VAL A 241 2.19 -14.88 -2.87
N ALA A 242 2.30 -15.03 -1.54
CA ALA A 242 3.19 -16.01 -0.92
C ALA A 242 2.75 -17.47 -1.14
N SER A 243 1.44 -17.75 -1.24
CA SER A 243 0.91 -19.08 -1.56
C SER A 243 1.12 -19.48 -3.03
N GLY A 244 1.51 -18.54 -3.89
CA GLY A 244 1.75 -18.78 -5.31
C GLY A 244 0.47 -18.86 -6.15
N ASP A 245 -0.67 -18.37 -5.63
CA ASP A 245 -1.96 -18.31 -6.35
C ASP A 245 -2.06 -17.08 -7.29
N GLY A 246 -0.93 -16.43 -7.61
CA GLY A 246 -0.84 -15.29 -8.51
C GLY A 246 -0.22 -15.61 -9.88
N PRO A 247 -0.41 -14.72 -10.88
CA PRO A 247 0.08 -14.94 -12.25
C PRO A 247 1.61 -14.86 -12.40
N SER A 248 2.37 -14.45 -11.38
CA SER A 248 3.84 -14.51 -11.35
C SER A 248 4.28 -15.58 -10.35
N GLY A 249 4.88 -16.64 -10.89
CA GLY A 249 5.19 -17.86 -10.17
C GLY A 249 6.27 -17.72 -9.10
N LYS A 250 6.19 -18.64 -8.14
CA LYS A 250 7.16 -19.03 -7.08
C LYS A 250 7.83 -17.87 -6.32
N PRO A 251 7.69 -17.80 -4.98
CA PRO A 251 8.44 -16.82 -4.20
C PRO A 251 9.93 -17.03 -4.44
N ASP A 252 10.60 -15.99 -4.96
CA ASP A 252 12.03 -15.99 -5.15
C ASP A 252 12.69 -16.33 -3.81
N LEU A 253 13.38 -17.47 -3.79
CA LEU A 253 14.08 -18.03 -2.63
C LEU A 253 15.07 -17.02 -2.01
N ALA A 254 15.44 -15.98 -2.77
CA ALA A 254 16.24 -14.85 -2.34
C ALA A 254 15.57 -13.99 -1.25
N TYR A 255 14.25 -13.81 -1.27
CA TYR A 255 13.54 -12.96 -0.29
C TYR A 255 13.23 -13.71 1.01
N ALA A 256 12.91 -15.01 0.95
CA ALA A 256 12.82 -15.83 2.16
C ALA A 256 14.16 -15.89 2.91
N ALA A 257 15.28 -15.86 2.18
CA ALA A 257 16.61 -15.77 2.75
C ALA A 257 16.92 -14.36 3.29
N ALA A 258 16.51 -13.29 2.61
CA ALA A 258 16.74 -11.91 3.05
C ALA A 258 15.97 -11.58 4.32
N ASP A 259 14.71 -11.98 4.42
CA ASP A 259 13.86 -11.71 5.59
C ASP A 259 14.32 -12.56 6.81
N ALA A 260 14.83 -13.77 6.56
CA ALA A 260 15.51 -14.58 7.56
C ALA A 260 16.83 -13.93 8.03
N LEU A 261 17.59 -13.33 7.12
CA LEU A 261 18.87 -12.69 7.42
C LEU A 261 18.69 -11.40 8.22
N VAL A 262 17.72 -10.55 7.87
CA VAL A 262 17.42 -9.32 8.61
C VAL A 262 16.89 -9.65 10.00
N ASN A 263 16.01 -10.65 10.13
CA ASN A 263 15.58 -11.12 11.45
C ASN A 263 16.73 -11.73 12.26
N ALA A 264 17.66 -12.45 11.63
CA ALA A 264 18.83 -13.01 12.29
C ALA A 264 19.81 -11.92 12.75
N VAL A 265 20.01 -10.87 11.95
CA VAL A 265 20.85 -9.72 12.29
C VAL A 265 20.24 -8.92 13.44
N LEU A 266 18.95 -8.60 13.39
CA LEU A 266 18.27 -7.88 14.48
C LEU A 266 18.31 -8.68 15.80
N LYS A 267 18.06 -9.99 15.74
CA LYS A 267 18.12 -10.88 16.91
C LYS A 267 19.56 -11.04 17.41
N GLY A 268 20.54 -11.07 16.51
CA GLY A 268 21.96 -11.09 16.84
C GLY A 268 22.41 -9.82 17.57
N VAL A 269 22.01 -8.65 17.07
CA VAL A 269 22.29 -7.35 17.70
C VAL A 269 21.64 -7.28 19.09
N PHE A 270 20.39 -7.74 19.24
CA PHE A 270 19.73 -7.79 20.55
C PHE A 270 20.48 -8.68 21.54
N VAL A 271 20.94 -9.87 21.13
CA VAL A 271 21.72 -10.76 22.00
C VAL A 271 23.06 -10.13 22.38
N ILE A 272 23.74 -9.47 21.44
CA ILE A 272 25.01 -8.79 21.73
C ILE A 272 24.80 -7.63 22.72
N VAL A 273 23.82 -6.76 22.48
CA VAL A 273 23.57 -5.56 23.30
C VAL A 273 22.97 -5.90 24.67
N VAL A 274 22.09 -6.89 24.76
CA VAL A 274 21.37 -7.21 26.02
C VAL A 274 22.08 -8.29 26.84
N VAL A 275 22.81 -9.21 26.20
CA VAL A 275 23.44 -10.34 26.91
C VAL A 275 24.95 -10.15 26.99
N VAL A 276 25.63 -9.86 25.87
CA VAL A 276 27.10 -9.85 25.82
C VAL A 276 27.68 -8.58 26.45
N VAL A 277 27.20 -7.41 26.05
CA VAL A 277 27.68 -6.10 26.53
C VAL A 277 27.51 -5.96 28.05
N PRO A 278 26.34 -6.29 28.65
CA PRO A 278 26.15 -6.18 30.11
C PRO A 278 26.94 -7.25 30.86
N SER A 279 27.13 -8.44 30.30
CA SER A 279 27.96 -9.50 30.90
C SER A 279 29.45 -9.14 30.90
N PHE A 280 29.91 -8.36 29.91
CA PHE A 280 31.30 -7.93 29.81
C PHE A 280 31.60 -6.72 30.70
N LEU A 281 30.69 -5.73 30.74
CA LEU A 281 30.81 -4.53 31.57
C LEU A 281 30.61 -4.80 33.08
N ALA A 282 29.79 -5.79 33.45
CA ALA A 282 29.43 -6.07 34.85
C ALA A 282 29.95 -7.43 35.35
N ARG A 283 31.11 -7.88 34.84
CA ARG A 283 31.70 -9.23 35.01
C ARG A 283 31.86 -9.70 36.47
N ASN A 284 31.87 -8.78 37.44
CA ASN A 284 32.05 -9.07 38.88
C ASN A 284 30.81 -8.80 39.77
N THR A 285 29.63 -8.54 39.21
CA THR A 285 28.43 -8.26 40.02
C THR A 285 27.43 -9.42 40.02
N ARG A 286 26.74 -9.64 41.15
CA ARG A 286 25.67 -10.65 41.27
C ARG A 286 24.51 -10.39 40.28
N PHE A 287 24.37 -9.16 39.82
CA PHE A 287 23.38 -8.73 38.84
C PHE A 287 23.59 -9.37 37.45
N ALA A 288 24.85 -9.49 36.98
CA ALA A 288 25.15 -10.10 35.69
C ALA A 288 24.77 -11.60 35.64
N ARG A 289 24.90 -12.32 36.76
CA ARG A 289 24.46 -13.73 36.84
C ARG A 289 22.93 -13.85 36.85
N ALA A 290 22.24 -12.96 37.55
CA ALA A 290 20.78 -12.94 37.60
C ALA A 290 20.16 -12.55 36.25
N VAL A 291 20.71 -11.53 35.58
CA VAL A 291 20.26 -11.12 34.23
C VAL A 291 20.51 -12.22 33.21
N ARG A 292 21.64 -12.93 33.29
CA ARG A 292 21.91 -14.08 32.41
C ARG A 292 20.92 -15.23 32.62
N ASP A 293 20.58 -15.58 33.86
CA ASP A 293 19.63 -16.67 34.14
C ASP A 293 18.18 -16.28 33.79
N VAL A 294 17.79 -15.03 34.02
CA VAL A 294 16.48 -14.50 33.62
C VAL A 294 16.39 -14.39 32.10
N ALA A 295 17.42 -13.88 31.43
CA ALA A 295 17.48 -13.86 29.96
C ALA A 295 17.42 -15.29 29.40
N TRP A 296 18.15 -16.26 29.94
CA TRP A 296 18.07 -17.66 29.48
C TRP A 296 16.71 -18.33 29.74
N ARG A 297 16.01 -17.95 30.81
CA ARG A 297 14.67 -18.49 31.13
C ARG A 297 13.54 -17.84 30.32
N TYR A 298 13.61 -16.54 30.04
CA TYR A 298 12.54 -15.80 29.37
C TYR A 298 12.76 -15.57 27.86
N SER A 299 14.00 -15.54 27.36
CA SER A 299 14.28 -15.19 25.96
C SER A 299 13.98 -16.29 24.93
N GLY A 300 13.65 -17.51 25.36
CA GLY A 300 13.49 -18.62 24.42
C GLY A 300 14.77 -18.97 23.64
N CYS A 301 15.96 -18.46 24.04
CA CYS A 301 17.24 -18.70 23.35
C CYS A 301 17.61 -20.18 23.25
N ALA A 302 17.07 -21.06 24.09
CA ALA A 302 17.23 -22.51 23.93
C ALA A 302 16.55 -23.06 22.66
N MET A 303 15.48 -22.43 22.19
CA MET A 303 14.81 -22.77 20.93
C MET A 303 15.58 -22.16 19.73
N ILE A 304 16.05 -20.92 19.88
CA ILE A 304 16.84 -20.20 18.87
C ILE A 304 18.19 -20.89 18.64
N ALA A 305 18.92 -21.29 19.68
CA ALA A 305 20.17 -22.05 19.57
C ALA A 305 19.95 -23.45 18.98
N ARG A 306 18.75 -24.02 19.09
CA ARG A 306 18.38 -25.26 18.40
C ARG A 306 18.06 -25.04 16.92
N GLN A 307 17.53 -23.88 16.56
CA GLN A 307 17.18 -23.53 15.19
C GLN A 307 18.39 -23.07 14.37
N PHE A 308 19.22 -22.17 14.93
CA PHE A 308 20.48 -21.74 14.34
C PHE A 308 21.44 -22.90 14.08
N ARG A 309 21.46 -23.89 14.96
CA ARG A 309 22.33 -25.07 14.81
C ARG A 309 21.78 -26.07 13.78
N ARG A 310 20.46 -26.18 13.61
CA ARG A 310 19.84 -26.94 12.51
C ARG A 310 20.18 -26.33 11.15
N GLU A 311 20.21 -25.01 11.06
CA GLU A 311 20.62 -24.31 9.85
C GLU A 311 22.13 -24.51 9.57
N LEU A 312 22.98 -24.48 10.59
CA LEU A 312 24.40 -24.81 10.46
C LEU A 312 24.67 -26.30 10.10
N GLU A 313 23.81 -27.22 10.56
CA GLU A 313 23.83 -28.63 10.15
C GLU A 313 23.36 -28.81 8.70
N PHE A 314 22.38 -28.01 8.24
CA PHE A 314 21.89 -27.99 6.87
C PHE A 314 22.97 -27.50 5.87
N PHE A 315 23.71 -26.45 6.23
CA PHE A 315 24.83 -25.94 5.43
C PHE A 315 26.16 -26.68 5.65
N ARG A 316 26.18 -27.81 6.38
CA ARG A 316 27.36 -28.65 6.69
C ARG A 316 28.53 -27.95 7.41
N PHE A 317 28.33 -26.75 7.95
CA PHE A 317 29.35 -26.07 8.77
C PHE A 317 29.53 -26.68 10.17
N ALA A 318 28.61 -27.56 10.60
CA ALA A 318 28.70 -28.30 11.86
C ALA A 318 28.51 -29.82 11.63
N LYS A 319 29.22 -30.65 12.43
CA LYS A 319 29.02 -32.12 12.40
C LYS A 319 27.57 -32.47 12.76
N PRO A 320 26.88 -33.32 11.97
CA PRO A 320 25.49 -33.68 12.23
C PRO A 320 25.36 -34.38 13.58
N ARG A 321 24.33 -33.99 14.32
CA ARG A 321 24.06 -34.56 15.64
C ARG A 321 23.61 -36.01 15.46
N VAL A 322 24.39 -36.96 15.96
CA VAL A 322 23.88 -38.31 16.22
C VAL A 322 22.73 -38.15 17.20
N VAL A 323 21.53 -38.46 16.73
CA VAL A 323 20.29 -38.27 17.49
C VAL A 323 20.26 -39.28 18.63
N ASN A 324 20.88 -38.95 19.75
CA ASN A 324 20.54 -39.56 21.02
C ASN A 324 19.19 -39.00 21.43
N GLY A 325 18.14 -39.73 21.05
CA GLY A 325 16.75 -39.35 21.19
C GLY A 325 16.36 -39.09 22.64
N GLY A 326 16.42 -37.84 23.09
CA GLY A 326 16.14 -37.46 24.48
C GLY A 326 14.73 -37.73 25.01
N ARG A 327 13.81 -38.28 24.20
CA ARG A 327 12.50 -38.78 24.67
C ARG A 327 12.22 -40.24 24.26
N ALA A 328 12.69 -40.68 23.10
CA ALA A 328 12.57 -42.07 22.66
C ALA A 328 13.59 -42.99 23.34
N ALA A 329 14.86 -42.56 23.47
CA ALA A 329 15.89 -43.30 24.20
C ALA A 329 15.58 -43.37 25.70
N ALA A 330 15.05 -42.29 26.29
CA ALA A 330 14.57 -42.31 27.68
C ALA A 330 13.39 -43.29 27.90
N ARG A 331 12.52 -43.48 26.90
CA ARG A 331 11.46 -44.52 26.94
C ARG A 331 12.03 -45.92 26.76
N VAL A 332 13.06 -46.10 25.92
CA VAL A 332 13.72 -47.39 25.73
C VAL A 332 14.55 -47.78 26.96
N GLU A 333 15.30 -46.85 27.56
CA GLU A 333 16.01 -47.07 28.83
C GLU A 333 15.04 -47.38 29.97
N ARG A 334 13.90 -46.67 30.07
CA ARG A 334 12.86 -47.00 31.05
C ARG A 334 12.23 -48.38 30.81
N ARG A 335 12.06 -48.78 29.54
CA ARG A 335 11.57 -50.14 29.20
C ARG A 335 12.63 -51.21 29.49
N GLN A 336 13.90 -50.93 29.28
CA GLN A 336 15.00 -51.86 29.56
C GLN A 336 15.28 -51.97 31.06
N SER A 337 15.21 -50.87 31.83
CA SER A 337 15.32 -50.89 33.28
C SER A 337 14.13 -51.59 33.93
N ALA A 338 12.91 -51.36 33.44
CA ALA A 338 11.71 -52.08 33.88
C ALA A 338 11.78 -53.59 33.56
N LYS A 339 12.35 -53.98 32.42
CA LYS A 339 12.58 -55.41 32.09
C LYS A 339 13.65 -56.05 32.99
N LYS A 340 14.69 -55.30 33.38
CA LYS A 340 15.73 -55.79 34.30
C LYS A 340 15.18 -55.96 35.72
N THR A 341 14.38 -55.02 36.22
CA THR A 341 13.73 -55.14 37.53
C THR A 341 12.70 -56.25 37.54
N ALA A 342 11.89 -56.40 36.49
CA ALA A 342 10.94 -57.51 36.37
C ALA A 342 11.65 -58.89 36.37
N LYS A 343 12.77 -59.05 35.66
CA LYS A 343 13.56 -60.29 35.70
C LYS A 343 14.20 -60.55 37.06
N ALA A 344 14.64 -59.51 37.78
CA ALA A 344 15.17 -59.65 39.12
C ALA A 344 14.07 -60.11 40.10
N VAL A 345 12.90 -59.47 40.07
CA VAL A 345 11.74 -59.87 40.89
C VAL A 345 11.30 -61.28 40.56
N MET A 346 11.19 -61.65 39.28
CA MET A 346 10.81 -63.02 38.89
C MET A 346 11.85 -64.06 39.32
N LYS A 347 13.15 -63.71 39.31
CA LYS A 347 14.22 -64.58 39.82
C LYS A 347 14.17 -64.75 41.34
N GLU A 348 13.76 -63.72 42.08
CA GLU A 348 13.55 -63.82 43.53
C GLU A 348 12.28 -64.59 43.88
N VAL A 349 11.20 -64.41 43.12
CA VAL A 349 9.97 -65.21 43.26
C VAL A 349 10.24 -66.68 42.98
N MET A 350 10.95 -67.01 41.90
CA MET A 350 11.33 -68.40 41.59
C MET A 350 12.27 -68.99 42.65
N LYS A 351 13.17 -68.19 43.25
CA LYS A 351 14.00 -68.64 44.39
C LYS A 351 13.20 -68.82 45.67
N ALA A 352 12.17 -68.01 45.89
CA ALA A 352 11.28 -68.13 47.05
C ALA A 352 10.32 -69.31 46.91
N GLU A 353 9.84 -69.61 45.70
CA GLU A 353 9.05 -70.81 45.39
C GLU A 353 9.91 -72.07 45.48
N ALA A 354 11.14 -72.07 44.96
CA ALA A 354 12.08 -73.18 45.11
C ALA A 354 12.48 -73.47 46.58
N LYS A 355 12.42 -72.44 47.45
CA LYS A 355 12.61 -72.58 48.91
C LYS A 355 11.36 -73.05 49.65
N LYS A 356 10.18 -72.97 49.04
CA LYS A 356 8.91 -73.50 49.59
C LYS A 356 8.61 -74.92 49.14
N SER A 357 9.28 -75.40 48.09
CA SER A 357 9.19 -76.77 47.56
C SER A 357 10.29 -77.71 48.07
N LEU A 358 11.11 -77.25 49.03
CA LEU A 358 12.00 -78.03 49.88
C LEU A 358 11.40 -78.00 51.29
#